data_AF-S5ACQ6-F1
#
_entry.id   AF-S5ACQ6-F1
#
_cell.length_a   1.000
_cell.length_b   1.000
_cell.length_c   1.000
_cell.angle_alpha   90.00
_cell.angle_beta   90.00
_cell.angle_gamma   90.00
#
_symmetry.space_group_name_H-M   'P 1'
#
loop_
_entity.id
_entity.type
_entity.pdbx_description
1 polymer ?
#
loop_
_entity_poly.entity_id
_entity_poly.type
_entity_poly.pdbx_seq_one_letter_code
_entity_poly.pdbx_strand_id
1 'polypeptide(L)' 'MQISDIGIEPTLLAEVYAVSRVFFTGDQQTKSRCGYRSAQENFGYQGLLEENLDPTAPADIKETFTMRSFVLGI' A
#
# COMPACT_ATOMS: atom_id res chain seq x y z
N MET A 1 -15.64 -9.02 14.57
CA MET A 1 -16.09 -10.14 13.72
C MET A 1 -14.87 -10.67 13.00
N GLN A 2 -14.64 -11.98 13.03
CA GLN A 2 -13.56 -12.64 12.29
C GLN A 2 -14.20 -13.67 11.36
N ILE A 3 -13.72 -13.75 10.12
CA ILE A 3 -14.23 -14.67 9.09
C ILE A 3 -13.13 -15.70 8.82
N SER A 4 -13.49 -16.97 8.75
CA SER A 4 -12.62 -18.09 8.37
C SER A 4 -13.01 -18.63 6.99
N ASP A 5 -12.19 -19.53 6.44
CA ASP A 5 -12.52 -20.34 5.25
C ASP A 5 -12.82 -19.52 3.98
N ILE A 6 -12.10 -18.41 3.79
CA ILE A 6 -12.29 -17.45 2.68
C ILE A 6 -11.61 -17.84 1.36
N GLY A 7 -11.04 -19.04 1.26
CA GLY A 7 -10.38 -19.54 0.04
C GLY A 7 -9.06 -18.86 -0.33
N ILE A 8 -8.45 -18.08 0.58
CA ILE A 8 -7.11 -17.53 0.40
C ILE A 8 -6.10 -18.52 1.00
N GLU A 9 -5.21 -19.03 0.15
CA GLU A 9 -4.15 -19.94 0.57
C GLU A 9 -3.21 -19.27 1.58
N PRO A 10 -2.91 -19.92 2.73
CA PRO A 10 -2.02 -19.35 3.74
C PRO A 10 -0.60 -19.05 3.23
N THR A 11 -0.12 -19.84 2.27
CA THR A 11 1.18 -19.64 1.62
C THR A 11 1.19 -18.36 0.80
N LEU A 12 0.15 -18.11 -0.01
CA LEU A 12 -0.01 -16.88 -0.77
C LEU A 12 -0.05 -15.66 0.16
N LEU A 13 -0.80 -15.74 1.26
CA LEU A 13 -0.85 -14.66 2.25
C LEU A 13 0.55 -14.36 2.81
N ALA A 14 1.29 -15.39 3.20
CA ALA A 14 2.65 -15.24 3.73
C ALA A 14 3.61 -14.63 2.70
N GLU A 15 3.53 -15.04 1.44
CA GLU A 15 4.31 -14.47 0.34
C GLU A 15 4.02 -12.99 0.12
N VAL A 16 2.74 -12.59 0.10
CA VAL A 16 2.34 -11.18 -0.05
C VAL A 16 2.90 -10.33 1.10
N TYR A 17 2.83 -10.81 2.35
CA TYR A 17 3.44 -10.10 3.48
C TYR A 17 4.97 -10.05 3.41
N ALA A 18 5.62 -11.07 2.87
CA ALA A 18 7.07 -11.06 2.65
C ALA A 18 7.46 -10.01 1.60
N VAL A 19 6.77 -9.97 0.46
CA VAL A 19 6.99 -8.97 -0.59
C VAL A 19 6.71 -7.55 -0.10
N SER A 20 5.61 -7.36 0.64
CA SER A 20 5.27 -6.07 1.26
C SER A 20 6.39 -5.57 2.18
N ARG A 21 6.92 -6.45 3.05
CA ARG A 21 8.08 -6.09 3.90
C ARG A 21 9.28 -5.67 3.08
N VAL A 22 9.67 -6.45 2.06
CA VAL A 22 10.80 -6.13 1.20
C VAL A 22 10.66 -4.73 0.59
N PHE A 23 9.46 -4.37 0.11
CA PHE A 23 9.19 -3.05 -0.44
C PHE A 23 9.37 -1.93 0.60
N PHE A 24 8.71 -2.04 1.77
CA PHE A 24 8.72 -0.97 2.77
C PHE A 24 10.08 -0.81 3.48
N THR A 25 10.84 -1.90 3.64
CA THR A 25 12.22 -1.87 4.16
C THR A 25 13.27 -1.53 3.09
N GLY A 26 12.85 -1.41 1.83
CA GLY A 26 13.72 -1.03 0.73
C GLY A 26 14.14 0.44 0.78
N ASP A 27 14.91 0.86 -0.23
CA ASP A 27 15.39 2.23 -0.31
C ASP A 27 14.26 3.23 -0.66
N GLN A 28 14.41 4.46 -0.19
CA GLN A 28 13.42 5.51 -0.42
C GLN A 28 13.27 5.87 -1.90
N GLN A 29 14.32 5.72 -2.73
CA GLN A 29 14.25 6.07 -4.14
C GLN A 29 13.31 5.11 -4.89
N THR A 30 13.35 3.82 -4.58
CA THR A 30 12.43 2.81 -5.11
C THR A 30 10.99 3.12 -4.71
N LYS A 31 10.73 3.43 -3.44
CA LYS A 31 9.38 3.77 -2.95
C LYS A 31 8.83 5.03 -3.63
N SER A 32 9.65 6.08 -3.73
CA SER A 32 9.25 7.34 -4.38
C SER A 32 8.94 7.21 -5.87
N ARG A 33 9.53 6.24 -6.59
CA ARG A 33 9.19 5.98 -8.01
C ARG A 33 7.75 5.54 -8.21
N CYS A 34 7.14 4.97 -7.18
CA CYS A 34 5.75 4.53 -7.19
C CYS A 34 4.81 5.53 -6.51
N GLY A 35 5.25 6.78 -6.26
CA GLY A 35 4.51 7.76 -5.47
C GLY A 35 3.07 7.97 -5.91
N TYR A 36 2.19 8.08 -4.92
CA TYR A 36 0.83 8.54 -5.08
C TYR A 36 0.81 9.97 -5.58
N ARG A 37 0.09 10.25 -6.67
CA ARG A 37 0.14 11.54 -7.35
C ARG A 37 -1.07 12.42 -7.08
N SER A 38 -2.25 11.82 -6.99
CA SER A 38 -3.49 12.57 -6.76
C SER A 38 -4.64 11.67 -6.30
N ALA A 39 -5.64 12.29 -5.67
CA ALA A 39 -6.91 11.66 -5.33
C ALA A 39 -7.69 11.12 -6.55
N GLN A 40 -7.49 11.73 -7.72
CA GLN A 40 -8.11 11.25 -8.96
C GLN A 40 -7.55 9.90 -9.40
N GLU A 41 -6.25 9.68 -9.19
CA GLU A 41 -5.58 8.44 -9.54
C GLU A 41 -5.78 7.36 -8.47
N ASN A 42 -5.65 7.75 -7.19
CA ASN A 42 -5.88 6.91 -6.02
C ASN A 42 -5.07 5.59 -5.99
N PHE A 43 -3.84 5.60 -6.49
CA PHE A 43 -2.89 4.48 -6.39
C PHE A 43 -1.47 5.00 -6.18
N GLY A 44 -0.59 4.14 -5.67
CA GLY A 44 0.81 4.44 -5.43
C GLY A 44 1.21 4.48 -3.96
N TYR A 45 2.46 4.85 -3.72
CA TYR A 45 3.11 4.94 -2.42
C TYR A 45 2.84 6.28 -1.75
N GLN A 46 2.46 6.25 -0.47
CA GLN A 46 2.40 7.40 0.43
C GLN A 46 3.32 7.14 1.62
N GLY A 47 4.21 8.08 1.91
CA GLY A 47 5.19 8.01 2.98
C GLY A 47 4.64 8.43 4.35
N LEU A 48 5.53 8.34 5.36
CA LEU A 48 5.25 8.80 6.72
C LEU A 48 4.82 10.27 6.72
N LEU A 49 3.77 10.57 7.49
CA LEU A 49 3.24 11.91 7.68
C LEU A 49 2.67 12.57 6.42
N GLU A 50 2.47 11.82 5.32
CA GLU A 50 1.88 12.34 4.08
C GLU A 50 0.35 12.26 4.08
N GLU A 51 -0.23 11.24 4.74
CA GLU A 51 -1.68 11.12 4.87
C GLU A 51 -2.17 11.83 6.14
N ASN A 52 -3.26 12.58 5.99
CA ASN A 52 -3.99 13.16 7.09
C ASN A 52 -5.51 13.07 6.84
N LEU A 53 -6.15 12.03 7.38
CA LEU A 53 -7.57 11.78 7.17
C LEU A 53 -8.45 12.81 7.89
N ASP A 54 -8.04 13.24 9.08
CA ASP A 54 -8.66 14.33 9.82
C ASP A 54 -7.74 15.56 9.76
N PRO A 55 -8.06 16.58 8.95
CA PRO A 55 -7.21 17.76 8.79
C PRO A 55 -6.89 18.52 10.09
N THR A 56 -7.62 18.24 11.18
CA THR A 56 -7.40 18.84 12.51
C THR A 56 -6.48 18.01 13.41
N ALA A 57 -6.18 16.78 13.03
CA ALA A 57 -5.28 15.86 13.72
C ALA A 57 -3.86 15.90 13.13
N PRO A 58 -2.85 15.42 13.88
CA PRO A 58 -1.53 15.16 13.33
C PRO A 58 -1.59 14.11 12.20
N ALA A 59 -0.65 14.22 11.26
CA ALA A 59 -0.53 13.26 10.17
C ALA A 59 -0.22 11.84 10.64
N ASP A 60 -0.63 10.85 9.84
CA ASP A 60 -0.52 9.45 10.20
C ASP A 60 0.94 8.99 10.26
N ILE A 61 1.29 8.27 11.33
CA ILE A 61 2.59 7.60 11.47
C ILE A 61 2.52 6.23 10.79
N LYS A 62 2.35 6.24 9.46
CA LYS A 62 2.36 5.06 8.61
C LYS A 62 2.86 5.39 7.21
N GLU A 63 3.30 4.37 6.50
CA GLU A 63 3.44 4.42 5.05
C GLU A 63 2.42 3.45 4.43
N THR A 64 2.05 3.66 3.17
CA THR A 64 1.03 2.87 2.48
C THR A 64 1.39 2.72 1.00
N PHE A 65 0.97 1.61 0.41
CA PHE A 65 1.05 1.38 -1.03
C PHE A 65 -0.31 0.90 -1.54
N THR A 66 -0.98 1.73 -2.32
CA THR A 66 -2.30 1.41 -2.86
C THR A 66 -2.16 0.83 -4.26
N MET A 67 -2.54 -0.45 -4.40
CA MET A 67 -2.60 -1.15 -5.69
C MET A 67 -3.98 -1.03 -6.32
N ARG A 68 -4.02 -0.94 -7.64
CA ARG A 68 -5.25 -1.09 -8.43
C ARG A 68 -5.02 -2.10 -9.54
N SER A 69 -6.11 -2.66 -10.08
CA SER A 69 -6.05 -3.42 -11.31
C SER A 69 -5.43 -2.55 -12.41
N PHE A 70 -4.37 -3.02 -13.03
CA PHE A 70 -4.02 -2.56 -14.37
C PHE A 70 -4.88 -3.37 -15.34
N VAL A 71 -5.68 -2.69 -16.16
CA VAL A 71 -6.12 -3.32 -17.41
C VAL A 71 -4.86 -3.34 -18.26
N LEU A 72 -4.24 -4.52 -18.45
CA LEU A 72 -3.40 -4.72 -19.62
C LEU A 72 -4.33 -4.44 -20.80
N GLY A 73 -4.11 -3.33 -21.51
CA GLY A 73 -4.81 -3.06 -22.75
C GLY A 73 -4.43 -4.15 -23.76
N ILE A 74 -5.22 -5.22 -23.78
CA ILE A 74 -5.29 -6.24 -24.83
C ILE A 74 -6.75 -6.32 -25.26
#